data_AF-A0A317KV42-F1
#
_entry.id   AF-A0A317KV42-F1
#
_cell.length_a   1.000
_cell.length_b   1.000
_cell.length_c   1.000
_cell.angle_alpha   90.00
_cell.angle_beta   90.00
_cell.angle_gamma   90.00
#
_symmetry.space_group_name_H-M   'P 1'
#
loop_
_entity.id
_entity.type
_entity.pdbx_description
1 polymer ?
#
loop_
_entity_poly.entity_id
_entity_poly.type
_entity_poly.pdbx_seq_one_letter_code
_entity_poly.pdbx_strand_id
1 'polypeptide(L)' 'MEIDQVTTNSYSVTGLTASTQYEFYVTALGEGGTESDPSNTVQATTTA' A
#
# COMPACT_ATOMS: atom_id res chain seq x y z
N MET A 1 7.15 14.78 1.57
CA MET A 1 6.77 13.36 1.60
C MET A 1 5.58 13.32 2.53
N GLU A 2 4.37 13.23 2.00
CA GLU A 2 3.15 13.21 2.80
C GLU A 2 2.83 11.74 3.07
N ILE A 3 2.76 11.37 4.34
CA ILE A 3 2.34 10.03 4.76
C ILE A 3 0.83 10.09 4.89
N ASP A 4 0.10 9.50 3.94
CA ASP A 4 -1.34 9.33 4.07
C ASP A 4 -1.62 8.24 5.11
N GLN A 5 -2.05 8.67 6.30
CA GLN A 5 -2.42 7.78 7.39
C GLN A 5 -3.82 7.19 7.14
N VAL A 6 -3.88 5.93 6.75
CA VAL A 6 -5.15 5.22 6.53
C VAL A 6 -5.61 4.58 7.84
N THR A 7 -6.76 5.01 8.37
CA THR A 7 -7.34 4.46 9.62
C THR A 7 -8.35 3.33 9.37
N THR A 8 -8.56 2.95 8.11
CA THR A 8 -9.45 1.88 7.67
C THR A 8 -8.65 0.75 7.01
N ASN A 9 -9.26 -0.42 6.86
CA ASN A 9 -8.66 -1.58 6.21
C ASN A 9 -8.76 -1.54 4.67
N SER A 10 -8.93 -0.36 4.07
CA SER A 10 -9.11 -0.21 2.63
C SER A 10 -8.50 1.09 2.14
N TYR A 11 -7.69 0.99 1.10
CA TYR A 11 -7.03 2.12 0.46
C TYR A 11 -7.07 1.97 -1.06
N SER A 12 -7.40 3.06 -1.76
CA SER A 12 -7.47 3.09 -3.22
C SER A 12 -6.26 3.84 -3.77
N VAL A 13 -5.31 3.09 -4.35
CA VAL A 13 -4.14 3.67 -5.02
C VAL A 13 -4.57 4.17 -6.41
N THR A 14 -4.31 5.44 -6.71
CA THR A 14 -4.62 6.07 -8.01
C THR A 14 -3.37 6.63 -8.67
N GLY A 15 -3.43 6.98 -9.96
CA GLY A 15 -2.30 7.55 -10.69
C GLY A 15 -1.21 6.55 -11.11
N LEU A 16 -1.52 5.25 -11.09
CA LEU A 16 -0.62 4.20 -11.55
C LEU A 16 -0.56 4.16 -13.09
N THR A 17 0.59 3.77 -13.63
CA THR A 17 0.80 3.64 -15.07
C THR A 17 0.07 2.40 -15.58
N ALA A 18 -0.72 2.56 -16.63
CA ALA A 18 -1.40 1.47 -17.33
C ALA A 18 -0.46 0.33 -17.75
N SER A 19 -1.01 -0.89 -17.88
CA SER A 19 -0.28 -2.09 -18.30
C SER A 19 0.99 -2.41 -17.48
N THR A 20 1.08 -1.91 -16.25
CA THR A 20 2.23 -2.10 -15.37
C THR A 20 1.86 -3.02 -14.20
N GLN A 21 2.74 -3.97 -13.87
CA GLN A 21 2.59 -4.82 -12.69
C GLN A 21 3.14 -4.10 -11.45
N TYR A 22 2.38 -4.13 -10.37
CA TYR A 22 2.74 -3.59 -9.07
C TYR A 22 2.63 -4.64 -7.98
N GLU A 23 3.49 -4.52 -6.97
CA GLU A 23 3.49 -5.33 -5.76
C GLU A 23 3.03 -4.48 -4.58
N PHE A 24 2.09 -5.01 -3.81
CA PHE A 24 1.52 -4.36 -2.64
C PHE A 24 1.70 -5.23 -1.40
N TYR A 25 2.04 -4.58 -0.30
CA TYR A 25 2.04 -5.15 1.04
C TYR A 25 1.56 -4.07 2.02
N VAL A 26 1.19 -4.48 3.24
CA VAL A 26 0.70 -3.60 4.30
C VAL A 26 1.59 -3.76 5.53
N THR A 27 1.97 -2.64 6.14
CA THR A 27 2.57 -2.58 7.49
C THR A 27 1.60 -1.89 8.44
N ALA A 28 1.65 -2.25 9.72
CA ALA A 28 0.92 -1.54 10.76
C ALA A 28 1.84 -0.48 11.40
N LEU A 29 1.32 0.71 11.65
CA LEU A 29 2.00 1.76 12.40
C LEU A 29 1.50 1.77 13.85
N GLY A 30 2.41 1.47 14.79
CA GLY A 30 2.15 1.47 16.22
C GLY A 30 2.36 2.84 16.88
N GLU A 31 2.09 2.92 18.18
CA GLU A 31 2.40 4.12 18.98
C GLU A 31 3.90 4.44 18.93
N GLY A 32 4.23 5.72 18.77
CA GLY A 32 5.61 6.18 18.60
C GLY A 32 6.18 6.03 17.19
N GLY A 33 5.36 5.65 16.20
CA GLY A 33 5.78 5.58 14.79
C GLY A 33 6.57 4.31 14.44
N THR A 34 6.45 3.26 15.25
CA THR A 34 7.09 1.96 14.98
C THR A 34 6.28 1.19 13.94
N GLU A 35 6.90 0.77 12.85
CA GLU A 35 6.29 -0.12 11.85
C GLU A 35 6.40 -1.60 12.25
N SER A 36 5.39 -2.40 11.90
CA SER A 36 5.42 -3.86 12.03
C SER A 36 6.21 -4.53 10.89
N ASP A 37 6.43 -5.84 11.03
CA ASP A 37 6.77 -6.68 9.88
C ASP A 37 5.69 -6.58 8.78
N PRO A 38 6.07 -6.72 7.49
CA PRO A 38 5.14 -6.60 6.37
C PRO A 38 4.21 -7.82 6.25
N SER A 39 3.02 -7.59 5.70
CA SER A 39 2.09 -8.67 5.31
C SER A 39 2.65 -9.53 4.16
N ASN A 40 1.88 -10.52 3.73
CA ASN A 40 2.11 -11.17 2.44
C ASN A 40 2.01 -10.14 1.29
N THR A 41 2.82 -10.33 0.25
CA THR A 41 2.78 -9.52 -0.96
C THR A 41 1.69 -10.00 -1.90
N VAL A 42 1.00 -9.06 -2.55
CA VAL A 42 0.06 -9.30 -3.65
C VAL A 42 0.53 -8.56 -4.89
N GLN A 43 0.41 -9.21 -6.05
CA GLN A 43 0.67 -8.61 -7.36
C GLN A 43 -0.63 -8.23 -8.06
N ALA A 44 -0.67 -7.04 -8.64
CA ALA A 44 -1.75 -6.59 -9.50
C ALA A 44 -1.21 -5.88 -10.75
N THR A 45 -1.83 -6.14 -11.90
CA THR A 45 -1.51 -5.47 -13.16
C THR A 45 -2.63 -4.53 -13.53
N THR A 46 -2.31 -3.25 -13.70
CA THR A 46 -3.28 -2.24 -14.13
C THR A 46 -3.70 -2.48 -15.58
N THR A 47 -4.96 -2.19 -15.91
CA THR A 47 -5.45 -2.26 -17.29
C THR A 47 -4.98 -1.06 -18.12
N ALA A 48 -5.05 -1.20 -19.44
CA ALA A 48 -4.91 -0.10 -20.40
C ALA A 48 -6.11 0.84 -20.39
#